data_AF-A0A3L6RD82-F1
#
_entry.id   AF-A0A3L6RD82-F1
#
_cell.length_a   1.000
_cell.length_b   1.000
_cell.length_c   1.000
_cell.angle_alpha   90.00
_cell.angle_beta   90.00
_cell.angle_gamma   90.00
#
_symmetry.space_group_name_H-M   'P 1'
#
loop_
_entity.id
_entity.type
_entity.pdbx_description
1 polymer ?
#
loop_
_entity_poly.entity_id
_entity_poly.type
_entity_poly.pdbx_seq_one_letter_code
_entity_poly.pdbx_strand_id
1 'polypeptide(L)' 'MSRRGQHALLLLSAVVASLVPGSTAGVYHIVGAGKGWRVPPNKTYYNDWARTRHISIGDKLSKLEGGGRRTKQGRKDSVR' A
#
# COMPACT_ATOMS: atom_id res chain seq x y z
N MET A 1 -36.32 -30.09 5.95
CA MET A 1 -35.66 -29.66 4.70
C MET A 1 -35.07 -30.89 4.02
N SER A 2 -35.46 -31.19 2.79
CA SER A 2 -35.02 -32.39 2.07
C SER A 2 -33.50 -32.36 1.86
N ARG A 3 -32.78 -33.46 2.09
CA ARG A 3 -31.31 -33.56 1.86
C ARG A 3 -30.89 -33.02 0.49
N ARG A 4 -31.69 -33.29 -0.54
CA ARG A 4 -31.51 -32.77 -1.90
C ARG A 4 -31.58 -31.24 -2.00
N GLY A 5 -32.51 -30.62 -1.27
CA GLY A 5 -32.64 -29.17 -1.18
C GLY A 5 -31.50 -28.52 -0.40
N GLN A 6 -30.95 -29.20 0.62
CA GLN A 6 -29.77 -28.74 1.35
C GLN A 6 -28.53 -28.73 0.45
N HIS A 7 -28.31 -29.79 -0.34
CA HIS A 7 -27.22 -29.82 -1.31
C HIS A 7 -27.37 -28.75 -2.39
N ALA A 8 -28.59 -28.54 -2.90
CA ALA A 8 -28.86 -27.48 -3.87
C ALA A 8 -28.53 -26.09 -3.32
N LEU A 9 -28.91 -25.81 -2.07
CA LEU A 9 -28.60 -24.53 -1.41
C LEU A 9 -27.09 -24.35 -1.19
N LEU A 10 -26.39 -25.40 -0.77
CA LEU A 10 -24.94 -25.36 -0.56
C LEU A 10 -24.20 -25.10 -1.87
N LEU A 11 -24.57 -25.79 -2.96
CA LEU A 11 -23.98 -25.57 -4.28
C LEU A 11 -24.25 -24.14 -4.78
N LEU A 12 -25.48 -23.65 -4.60
CA LEU A 12 -25.84 -22.29 -5.01
C LEU A 12 -25.03 -21.25 -4.24
N SER A 13 -24.85 -21.42 -2.93
CA SER A 13 -24.03 -20.53 -2.11
C SER A 13 -22.55 -20.54 -2.50
N ALA A 14 -22.00 -21.71 -2.87
CA ALA A 14 -20.62 -21.84 -3.31
C ALA A 14 -20.37 -21.15 -4.65
N VAL A 15 -21.34 -21.22 -5.57
CA VAL A 15 -21.30 -20.47 -6.84
C VAL A 15 -21.34 -18.97 -6.56
N VAL A 16 -22.27 -18.49 -5.74
CA VAL A 16 -22.35 -17.05 -5.43
C VAL A 16 -21.07 -16.53 -4.77
N ALA A 17 -20.47 -17.32 -3.87
CA ALA A 17 -19.21 -16.96 -3.22
C ALA A 17 -18.02 -16.88 -4.18
N SER A 18 -17.99 -17.68 -5.25
CA SER A 18 -16.91 -17.65 -6.24
C SER A 18 -17.02 -16.49 -7.23
N LEU A 19 -18.20 -15.87 -7.36
CA LEU A 19 -18.40 -14.67 -8.18
C LEU A 19 -17.91 -13.38 -7.50
N VAL A 20 -17.59 -13.40 -6.20
CA VAL A 20 -17.08 -12.21 -5.51
C VAL A 20 -15.65 -11.93 -6.01
N PRO A 21 -15.39 -10.79 -6.68
CA PRO A 21 -14.03 -10.43 -7.05
C PRO A 21 -13.18 -10.36 -5.78
N GLY A 22 -12.13 -11.18 -5.72
CA GLY A 22 -11.17 -11.10 -4.63
C GLY A 22 -10.63 -9.67 -4.55
N SER A 23 -10.55 -9.12 -3.34
CA SER A 23 -9.93 -7.81 -3.12
C SER A 23 -8.45 -7.94 -3.49
N THR A 24 -8.08 -7.55 -4.71
CA THR A 24 -6.68 -7.46 -5.11
C THR A 24 -6.06 -6.36 -4.29
N ALA A 25 -5.30 -6.73 -3.26
CA ALA A 25 -4.45 -5.80 -2.55
C ALA A 25 -3.44 -5.23 -3.55
N GLY A 26 -3.69 -4.00 -4.02
CA GLY A 26 -2.77 -3.29 -4.90
C GLY A 26 -1.37 -3.23 -4.28
N VAL A 27 -0.34 -3.35 -5.13
CA VAL A 27 1.04 -3.35 -4.67
C VAL A 27 1.42 -1.94 -4.22
N TYR A 28 2.07 -1.84 -3.06
CA TYR A 28 2.61 -0.57 -2.57
C TYR A 28 4.00 -0.32 -3.15
N HIS A 29 4.13 0.69 -4.01
CA HIS A 29 5.41 1.12 -4.55
C HIS A 29 5.95 2.31 -3.77
N ILE A 30 7.08 2.11 -3.10
CA ILE A 30 7.79 3.18 -2.41
C ILE A 30 8.49 4.08 -3.43
N VAL A 31 8.10 5.35 -3.45
CA VAL A 31 8.69 6.32 -4.39
C VAL A 31 10.11 6.70 -4.00
N GLY A 32 11.02 6.70 -4.99
CA GLY A 32 12.41 7.11 -4.81
C GLY A 32 13.26 6.11 -4.02
N ALA A 33 12.95 4.80 -4.06
CA ALA A 33 13.81 3.70 -3.60
C ALA A 33 14.65 4.02 -2.33
N GLY A 34 14.01 4.06 -1.16
CA GLY A 34 14.69 4.30 0.13
C GLY A 34 15.04 5.76 0.42
N LYS A 35 15.18 6.61 -0.61
CA LYS A 35 15.51 8.03 -0.47
C LYS A 35 14.28 8.92 -0.23
N GLY A 36 13.09 8.39 -0.46
CA GLY A 36 11.81 9.05 -0.24
C GLY A 36 11.48 10.14 -1.25
N TRP A 37 10.38 10.86 -0.99
CA TRP A 37 9.89 11.95 -1.85
C TRP A 37 10.57 13.28 -1.48
N ARG A 38 11.64 13.62 -2.21
CA ARG A 38 12.41 14.86 -2.06
C ARG A 38 12.81 15.46 -3.40
N VAL A 39 13.24 16.72 -3.43
CA VAL A 39 13.82 17.32 -4.65
C VAL A 39 15.08 16.53 -5.02
N PRO A 40 15.13 15.87 -6.17
CA PRO A 40 16.28 15.08 -6.56
C PRO A 40 17.38 15.98 -7.12
N PRO A 41 18.66 15.61 -6.94
CA PRO A 41 19.78 16.35 -7.52
C PRO A 41 19.80 16.26 -9.05
N ASN A 42 19.22 15.19 -9.61
CA ASN A 42 19.20 14.90 -11.05
C ASN A 42 17.76 14.85 -11.56
N LYS A 43 17.51 15.46 -12.73
CA LYS A 43 16.18 15.49 -13.37
C LYS A 43 15.64 14.10 -13.73
N THR A 44 16.52 13.12 -13.98
CA THR A 44 16.12 11.76 -14.39
C THR A 44 15.68 10.86 -13.24
N TYR A 45 15.92 11.26 -11.99
CA TYR A 45 15.81 10.41 -10.82
C TYR A 45 14.47 9.67 -10.68
N TYR A 46 13.34 10.39 -10.84
CA TYR A 46 12.02 9.77 -10.76
C TYR A 46 11.66 8.98 -12.02
N ASN A 47 12.22 9.34 -13.18
CA ASN A 47 12.03 8.58 -14.40
C ASN A 47 12.73 7.22 -14.32
N ASP A 48 13.97 7.20 -13.84
CA ASP A 48 14.74 5.96 -13.62
C ASP A 48 14.07 5.06 -12.57
N TRP A 49 13.55 5.67 -11.49
CA TRP A 49 12.77 4.96 -10.48
C TRP A 49 11.49 4.33 -11.06
N ALA A 50 10.76 5.04 -11.92
CA ALA A 50 9.53 4.54 -12.52
C ALA A 50 9.79 3.43 -13.55
N ARG A 51 10.86 3.56 -14.36
CA ARG A 51 11.24 2.56 -15.39
C ARG A 51 11.58 1.18 -14.81
N THR A 52 11.99 1.11 -13.55
CA THR A 52 12.32 -0.15 -12.88
C THR A 52 11.10 -0.87 -12.27
N ARG A 53 9.89 -0.36 -12.48
CA ARG A 53 8.66 -0.86 -11.85
C ARG A 53 7.54 -1.00 -12.86
N HIS A 54 6.77 -2.07 -12.73
CA HIS A 54 5.47 -2.19 -13.38
C HIS A 54 4.40 -1.66 -12.42
N ILE A 55 3.93 -0.44 -12.66
CA ILE A 55 2.86 0.19 -11.88
C ILE A 55 1.55 -0.07 -12.62
N SER A 56 0.66 -0.85 -11.99
CA SER A 56 -0.62 -1.24 -12.58
C SER A 56 -1.79 -0.47 -11.94
N ILE A 57 -2.95 -0.48 -12.61
CA ILE A 57 -4.17 0.13 -12.06
C ILE A 57 -4.54 -0.60 -10.76
N GLY A 58 -4.74 0.15 -9.68
CA GLY A 58 -4.99 -0.38 -8.34
C GLY A 58 -3.78 -0.34 -7.41
N ASP A 59 -2.56 -0.16 -7.95
CA ASP A 59 -1.36 0.02 -7.14
C ASP A 59 -1.36 1.38 -6.42
N LYS A 60 -0.71 1.41 -5.25
CA LYS A 60 -0.61 2.61 -4.42
C LYS A 60 0.83 3.08 -4.33
N LEU A 61 1.04 4.39 -4.51
CA LEU A 61 2.34 5.03 -4.33
C LEU A 61 2.45 5.55 -2.90
N SER A 62 3.45 5.06 -2.16
CA SER A 62 3.69 5.47 -0.78
C SER A 62 4.99 6.27 -0.66
N LYS A 63 4.91 7.38 0.09
CA LYS A 63 6.07 8.16 0.51
C LYS A 63 6.68 7.47 1.72
N LEU A 64 8.01 7.28 1.71
CA LEU A 64 8.75 6.99 2.94
C LEU A 64 8.66 8.20 3.86
N GLU A 65 7.75 8.13 4.83
CA GLU A 65 7.76 9.03 5.97
C GLU A 65 8.73 8.45 7.00
N GLY A 66 9.95 9.01 7.03
CA GLY A 66 10.98 8.60 7.97
C GLY A 66 10.50 8.83 9.41
N GLY A 67 10.13 7.75 10.09
CA GLY A 67 9.87 7.79 11.52
C GLY A 67 11.12 8.23 12.28
N GLY A 68 11.02 9.36 13.00
CA GLY A 68 11.90 9.66 14.12
C GLY A 68 13.04 10.66 13.87
N ARG A 69 12.72 11.94 13.75
CA ARG A 69 13.52 12.98 14.43
C ARG A 69 12.84 13.34 15.74
N ARG A 70 12.98 12.47 16.76
CA ARG A 70 12.89 12.92 18.16
C ARG A 70 14.20 13.59 18.53
N THR A 71 14.44 14.80 18.03
CA THR A 71 15.47 15.66 18.61
C THR A 71 14.82 16.49 19.69
N LYS A 72 14.92 15.96 20.91
CA LYS A 72 14.84 16.61 22.23
C LYS A 72 13.95 17.86 22.28
N GLN A 73 12.77 17.69 22.89
CA GLN A 73 12.03 18.74 23.60
C GLN A 73 13.05 19.65 24.32
N GLY A 74 13.18 20.88 23.85
CA GLY A 74 14.00 21.90 24.48
C GLY A 74 13.51 22.10 25.90
N ARG A 75 14.31 21.65 26.87
CA ARG A 75 14.26 22.04 28.27
C ARG A 75 14.36 23.56 28.32
N LYS A 76 13.22 24.23 28.53
CA LYS A 76 13.16 25.66 28.88
C LYS A 76 13.33 25.79 30.40
N ASP A 77 14.54 25.57 30.89
CA ASP A 77 14.94 26.00 32.23
C ASP A 77 16.18 26.89 32.01
N SER A 78 15.96 28.14 31.60
CA SER A 78 16.05 29.32 32.48
C SER A 78 17.45 29.48 33.08
N VAL A 79 18.35 30.10 32.30
CA VAL A 79 19.50 30.82 32.85
C VAL A 79 19.03 32.24 33.17
N ARG A 80 18.77 32.49 34.45
CA ARG A 80 19.12 33.74 35.14
C ARG A 80 19.10 33.52 36.64
#